data_AF-A0AA50Q7V8-F1
#
_entry.id   AF-A0AA50Q7V8-F1
#
_cell.length_a   1.000
_cell.length_b   1.000
_cell.length_c   1.000
_cell.angle_alpha   90.00
_cell.angle_beta   90.00
_cell.angle_gamma   90.00
#
_symmetry.space_group_name_H-M   'P 1'
#
loop_
_entity.id
_entity.type
_entity.pdbx_description
1 polymer ?
#
loop_
_entity_poly.entity_id
_entity_poly.type
_entity_poly.pdbx_seq_one_letter_code
_entity_poly.pdbx_strand_id
1 'polypeptide(L)'
;MKTPADMVEGTIHKTKKCGNLKIVKYHNSRLATISFLNTGYTRYANPHIIRKGETKDPYHPSVFGIGFMGEGKHRSTIRGKRTKTYSLWIGILNRCYSGRYPSYKDCSVDPRWHNYQNFANDLPTLKGYEQYLSHLSIGSRNPIELDKDTLISGNKLYSKETCCFISGSENMIESNKRRNAVH
;
A
#
# COMPACT_ATOMS: atom_id res chain seq x y z
N MET A 1 -36.05 -1.19 21.11
CA MET A 1 -35.41 0.00 20.51
C MET A 1 -35.73 -0.04 19.01
N LYS A 2 -36.37 0.98 18.43
CA LYS A 2 -36.71 0.96 16.99
C LYS A 2 -35.44 1.22 16.16
N THR A 3 -35.25 0.44 15.10
CA THR A 3 -34.17 0.68 14.14
C THR A 3 -34.43 1.99 13.40
N PRO A 4 -33.47 2.93 13.35
CA PRO A 4 -33.58 4.15 12.55
C PRO A 4 -33.80 3.82 11.07
N ALA A 5 -34.60 4.62 10.35
CA ALA A 5 -34.89 4.39 8.93
C ALA A 5 -33.62 4.32 8.06
N ASP A 6 -32.63 5.14 8.40
CA ASP A 6 -31.33 5.18 7.72
C ASP A 6 -30.41 4.00 8.10
N MET A 7 -30.81 3.15 9.04
CA MET A 7 -30.06 1.99 9.52
C MET A 7 -30.81 0.68 9.29
N VAL A 8 -31.89 0.70 8.49
CA VAL A 8 -32.56 -0.51 8.03
C VAL A 8 -31.60 -1.31 7.13
N GLU A 9 -31.69 -2.62 7.21
CA GLU A 9 -30.93 -3.52 6.34
C GLU A 9 -31.18 -3.21 4.86
N GLY A 10 -30.12 -3.19 4.06
CA GLY A 10 -30.19 -2.82 2.65
C GLY A 10 -30.00 -1.33 2.36
N THR A 11 -30.15 -0.45 3.36
CA THR A 11 -29.91 0.98 3.18
C THR A 11 -28.48 1.28 2.74
N ILE A 12 -28.33 2.16 1.76
CA ILE A 12 -27.03 2.55 1.18
C ILE A 12 -26.59 3.90 1.73
N HIS A 13 -25.34 4.01 2.14
CA HIS A 13 -24.69 5.26 2.53
C HIS A 13 -23.48 5.53 1.64
N LYS A 14 -23.30 6.80 1.25
CA LYS A 14 -22.11 7.26 0.54
C LYS A 14 -20.98 7.54 1.53
N THR A 15 -19.77 7.10 1.21
CA THR A 15 -18.56 7.49 1.95
C THR A 15 -17.81 8.59 1.23
N LYS A 16 -16.99 9.34 1.97
CA LYS A 16 -16.18 10.43 1.43
C LYS A 16 -15.08 9.95 0.45
N LYS A 17 -14.58 8.72 0.63
CA LYS A 17 -13.35 8.26 -0.06
C LYS A 17 -13.40 6.84 -0.61
N CYS A 18 -14.38 6.01 -0.24
CA CYS A 18 -14.36 4.57 -0.50
C CYS A 18 -15.59 4.09 -1.28
N GLY A 19 -16.31 4.99 -1.96
CA GLY A 19 -17.56 4.67 -2.64
C GLY A 19 -18.73 4.49 -1.67
N ASN A 20 -19.61 3.54 -1.96
CA ASN A 20 -20.84 3.30 -1.20
C ASN A 20 -20.71 2.08 -0.28
N LEU A 21 -21.40 2.13 0.86
CA LEU A 21 -21.59 0.99 1.76
C LEU A 21 -23.07 0.68 1.92
N LYS A 22 -23.37 -0.58 2.23
CA LYS A 22 -24.70 -1.09 2.53
C LYS A 22 -24.78 -1.48 4.01
N ILE A 23 -25.88 -1.15 4.68
CA ILE A 23 -26.17 -1.68 6.01
C ILE A 23 -26.55 -3.16 5.87
N VAL A 24 -25.79 -4.01 6.56
CA VAL A 24 -26.07 -5.45 6.65
C VAL A 24 -26.91 -5.73 7.89
N LYS A 25 -26.56 -5.13 9.04
CA LYS A 25 -27.31 -5.32 10.29
C LYS A 25 -27.09 -4.15 11.24
N TYR A 26 -28.17 -3.60 11.78
CA TYR A 26 -28.09 -2.64 12.89
C TYR A 26 -28.17 -3.38 14.23
N HIS A 27 -27.18 -3.17 15.10
CA HIS A 27 -27.17 -3.79 16.44
C HIS A 27 -27.63 -2.79 17.51
N ASN A 28 -27.06 -1.58 17.50
CA ASN A 28 -27.40 -0.51 18.43
C ASN A 28 -26.80 0.83 17.95
N SER A 29 -27.00 1.91 18.70
CA SER A 29 -26.54 3.26 18.35
C SER A 29 -25.02 3.41 18.21
N ARG A 30 -24.23 2.43 18.68
CA ARG A 30 -22.77 2.41 18.61
C ARG A 30 -22.23 1.43 17.58
N LEU A 31 -23.05 0.52 17.06
CA LEU A 31 -22.59 -0.60 16.25
C LEU A 31 -23.59 -1.02 15.16
N ALA A 32 -23.11 -1.03 13.92
CA ALA A 32 -23.76 -1.67 12.78
C ALA A 32 -22.74 -2.49 11.99
N THR A 33 -23.19 -3.58 11.38
CA THR A 33 -22.44 -4.34 10.36
C THR A 33 -22.75 -3.72 8.99
N ILE A 34 -21.71 -3.40 8.24
CA ILE A 34 -21.79 -2.81 6.90
C ILE A 34 -20.96 -3.59 5.91
N SER A 35 -21.31 -3.52 4.63
CA SER A 35 -20.55 -4.09 3.51
C SER A 35 -20.27 -3.01 2.47
N PHE A 36 -19.03 -2.84 2.05
CA PHE A 36 -18.65 -1.92 0.99
C PHE A 36 -18.99 -2.51 -0.37
N LEU A 37 -19.69 -1.75 -1.21
CA LEU A 37 -20.18 -2.27 -2.50
C LEU A 37 -19.07 -2.57 -3.50
N ASN A 38 -17.97 -1.80 -3.46
CA ASN A 38 -16.89 -1.93 -4.44
C ASN A 38 -15.97 -3.13 -4.17
N THR A 39 -15.78 -3.50 -2.91
CA THR A 39 -14.83 -4.55 -2.50
C THR A 39 -15.51 -5.77 -1.89
N GLY A 40 -16.80 -5.67 -1.55
CA GLY A 40 -17.53 -6.66 -0.75
C GLY A 40 -17.11 -6.70 0.72
N TYR A 41 -16.10 -5.92 1.12
CA TYR A 41 -15.53 -6.00 2.46
C TYR A 41 -16.56 -5.63 3.52
N THR A 42 -16.71 -6.51 4.52
CA THR A 42 -17.71 -6.37 5.58
C THR A 42 -17.03 -6.09 6.90
N ARG A 43 -17.52 -5.08 7.63
CA ARG A 43 -16.96 -4.71 8.93
C ARG A 43 -18.01 -4.13 9.87
N TYR A 44 -17.63 -4.00 11.12
CA TYR A 44 -18.34 -3.17 12.07
C TYR A 44 -17.98 -1.69 11.91
N ALA A 45 -18.98 -0.83 12.03
CA ALA A 45 -18.82 0.62 12.04
C ALA A 45 -19.84 1.28 12.98
N ASN A 46 -19.49 2.46 13.49
CA ASN A 46 -20.39 3.23 14.33
C ASN A 46 -21.41 3.99 13.45
N PRO A 47 -22.72 3.91 13.72
CA PRO A 47 -23.76 4.65 12.98
C PRO A 47 -23.47 6.14 12.78
N HIS A 48 -22.85 6.81 13.76
CA HIS A 48 -22.42 8.21 13.67
C HIS A 48 -21.39 8.43 12.55
N ILE A 49 -20.36 7.59 12.45
CA ILE A 49 -19.33 7.71 11.40
C ILE A 49 -19.85 7.29 10.03
N ILE A 50 -20.85 6.39 9.99
CA ILE A 50 -21.56 6.00 8.76
C ILE A 50 -22.30 7.22 8.20
N ARG A 51 -23.12 7.89 9.02
CA ARG A 51 -23.87 9.10 8.62
C ARG A 51 -22.95 10.23 8.17
N LYS A 52 -21.78 10.37 8.80
CA LYS A 52 -20.75 11.34 8.37
C LYS A 52 -20.02 10.95 7.08
N GLY A 53 -20.20 9.74 6.57
CA GLY A 53 -19.47 9.22 5.42
C GLY A 53 -17.97 8.98 5.69
N GLU A 54 -17.57 8.87 6.95
CA GLU A 54 -16.16 8.76 7.37
C GLU A 54 -15.69 7.32 7.55
N THR A 55 -16.58 6.35 7.36
CA THR A 55 -16.25 4.93 7.38
C THR A 55 -15.33 4.59 6.21
N LYS A 56 -14.16 4.03 6.53
CA LYS A 56 -13.13 3.67 5.54
C LYS A 56 -13.15 2.18 5.25
N ASP A 57 -12.93 1.86 3.98
CA ASP A 57 -12.64 0.52 3.50
C ASP A 57 -11.11 0.33 3.42
N PRO A 58 -10.52 -0.61 4.21
CA PRO A 58 -9.09 -0.92 4.15
C PRO A 58 -8.63 -1.46 2.79
N TYR A 59 -9.55 -2.03 2.01
CA TYR A 59 -9.27 -2.69 0.73
C TYR A 59 -9.58 -1.80 -0.47
N HIS A 60 -10.07 -0.58 -0.25
CA HIS A 60 -10.26 0.37 -1.34
C HIS A 60 -8.89 0.82 -1.90
N PRO A 61 -8.67 0.70 -3.23
CA PRO A 61 -7.38 0.99 -3.88
C PRO A 61 -7.09 2.50 -3.97
N SER A 62 -6.80 3.09 -2.81
CA SER A 62 -6.64 4.54 -2.63
C SER A 62 -5.27 5.11 -3.05
N VAL A 63 -4.31 4.25 -3.39
CA VAL A 63 -2.93 4.66 -3.70
C VAL A 63 -2.59 4.27 -5.14
N PHE A 64 -2.49 5.27 -6.02
CA PHE A 64 -2.29 5.10 -7.47
C PHE A 64 -3.31 4.16 -8.14
N GLY A 65 -4.53 4.08 -7.60
CA GLY A 65 -5.62 3.25 -8.16
C GLY A 65 -5.44 1.74 -7.99
N ILE A 66 -4.37 1.28 -7.32
CA ILE A 66 -4.07 -0.14 -7.18
C ILE A 66 -3.66 -0.53 -5.76
N GLY A 67 -2.93 0.34 -5.05
CA GLY A 67 -2.47 0.10 -3.69
C GLY A 67 -3.57 0.38 -2.66
N PHE A 68 -3.69 -0.51 -1.67
CA PHE A 68 -4.63 -0.41 -0.57
C PHE A 68 -3.97 -0.73 0.78
N MET A 69 -4.59 -0.28 1.86
CA MET A 69 -3.97 -0.31 3.19
C MET A 69 -3.98 -1.70 3.83
N GLY A 70 -5.04 -2.49 3.57
CA GLY A 70 -5.29 -3.77 4.22
C GLY A 70 -5.56 -3.65 5.73
N GLU A 71 -5.78 -4.78 6.37
CA GLU A 71 -5.95 -4.89 7.83
C GLU A 71 -4.68 -5.41 8.49
N GLY A 72 -4.13 -4.65 9.45
CA GLY A 72 -2.95 -5.06 10.18
C GLY A 72 -2.35 -3.97 11.06
N LYS A 73 -1.19 -4.29 11.66
CA LYS A 73 -0.53 -3.48 12.69
C LYS A 73 0.30 -2.31 12.14
N HIS A 74 0.62 -2.31 10.84
CA HIS A 74 1.55 -1.35 10.26
C HIS A 74 0.86 -0.03 10.00
N ARG A 75 1.36 1.03 10.65
CA ARG A 75 0.87 2.40 10.48
C ARG A 75 1.55 3.06 9.28
N SER A 76 0.80 3.86 8.53
CA SER A 76 1.34 4.72 7.46
C SER A 76 1.93 6.01 8.00
N THR A 77 1.52 6.44 9.20
CA THR A 77 2.02 7.64 9.87
C THR A 77 2.24 7.42 11.37
N ILE A 78 3.33 7.98 11.90
CA ILE A 78 3.66 8.02 13.33
C ILE A 78 3.95 9.49 13.69
N ARG A 79 3.31 10.02 14.74
CA ARG A 79 3.43 11.43 15.18
C ARG A 79 3.24 12.44 14.02
N GLY A 80 2.24 12.20 13.17
CA GLY A 80 1.92 13.05 12.02
C GLY A 80 2.87 12.95 10.81
N LYS A 81 3.97 12.18 10.92
CA LYS A 81 4.92 11.97 9.82
C LYS A 81 4.72 10.61 9.18
N ARG A 82 4.88 10.52 7.85
CA ARG A 82 4.85 9.23 7.13
C ARG A 82 5.96 8.32 7.63
N THR A 83 5.66 7.04 7.80
CA THR A 83 6.69 6.04 8.10
C THR A 83 7.60 5.84 6.88
N LYS A 84 8.83 5.38 7.14
CA LYS A 84 9.80 5.07 6.07
C LYS A 84 9.28 3.93 5.19
N THR A 85 8.74 2.88 5.81
CA THR A 85 8.07 1.75 5.14
C THR A 85 6.96 2.21 4.19
N TYR A 86 6.06 3.10 4.65
CA TYR A 86 4.98 3.61 3.81
C TYR A 86 5.48 4.50 2.68
N SER A 87 6.51 5.31 2.94
CA SER A 87 7.14 6.14 1.91
C SER A 87 7.81 5.29 0.83
N LEU A 88 8.45 4.19 1.21
CA LEU A 88 9.07 3.25 0.29
C LEU A 88 8.02 2.54 -0.59
N TRP A 89 6.94 2.05 0.04
CA TRP A 89 5.82 1.41 -0.66
C TRP A 89 5.12 2.34 -1.66
N ILE A 90 4.82 3.58 -1.25
CA ILE A 90 4.32 4.61 -2.18
C ILE A 90 5.31 4.86 -3.31
N GLY A 91 6.61 4.87 -3.02
CA GLY A 91 7.66 5.06 -4.00
C GLY A 91 7.61 4.02 -5.12
N ILE A 92 7.50 2.74 -4.79
CA ILE A 92 7.43 1.67 -5.80
C ILE A 92 6.16 1.76 -6.65
N LEU A 93 5.01 2.05 -6.04
CA LEU A 93 3.74 2.21 -6.75
C LEU A 93 3.74 3.45 -7.64
N ASN A 94 4.32 4.56 -7.17
CA ASN A 94 4.44 5.79 -7.93
C ASN A 94 5.26 5.56 -9.21
N ARG A 95 6.37 4.82 -9.11
CA ARG A 95 7.21 4.51 -10.28
C ARG A 95 6.46 3.68 -11.32
N CYS A 96 5.74 2.64 -10.90
CA CYS A 96 5.06 1.73 -11.82
C CYS A 96 3.75 2.30 -12.38
N TYR A 97 2.98 3.05 -11.58
CA TYR A 97 1.56 3.30 -11.87
C TYR A 97 1.17 4.78 -12.01
N SER A 98 2.08 5.73 -11.75
CA SER A 98 1.73 7.16 -11.89
C SER A 98 1.82 7.69 -13.33
N GLY A 99 2.44 6.93 -14.25
CA GLY A 99 2.78 7.39 -15.60
C GLY A 99 3.90 8.43 -15.67
N ARG A 100 4.45 8.88 -14.53
CA ARG A 100 5.48 9.94 -14.48
C ARG A 100 6.90 9.45 -14.78
N TYR A 101 7.12 8.14 -14.82
CA TYR A 101 8.45 7.54 -14.96
C TYR A 101 8.48 6.63 -16.19
N PRO A 102 8.81 7.16 -17.38
CA PRO A 102 8.80 6.38 -18.62
C PRO A 102 9.69 5.13 -18.59
N SER A 103 10.82 5.18 -17.85
CA SER A 103 11.70 4.02 -17.65
C SER A 103 11.06 2.87 -16.87
N TYR A 104 9.93 3.12 -16.20
CA TYR A 104 9.17 2.16 -15.42
C TYR A 104 7.84 1.77 -16.07
N LYS A 105 7.60 2.15 -17.33
CA LYS A 105 6.32 1.93 -18.04
C LYS A 105 5.83 0.47 -18.05
N ASP A 106 6.77 -0.47 -18.09
CA ASP A 106 6.48 -1.90 -18.15
C ASP A 106 6.70 -2.57 -16.78
N CYS A 107 7.04 -1.79 -15.75
CA CYS A 107 7.24 -2.30 -14.40
C CYS A 107 5.90 -2.47 -13.70
N SER A 108 5.82 -3.52 -12.88
CA SER A 108 4.66 -3.84 -12.07
C SER A 108 5.08 -4.19 -10.65
N VAL A 109 4.09 -4.23 -9.75
CA VAL A 109 4.24 -4.67 -8.37
C VAL A 109 3.42 -5.94 -8.20
N ASP A 110 3.94 -6.90 -7.46
CA ASP A 110 3.23 -8.14 -7.13
C ASP A 110 1.86 -7.81 -6.50
N PRO A 111 0.76 -8.46 -6.91
CA PRO A 111 -0.56 -8.24 -6.35
C PRO A 111 -0.62 -8.37 -4.82
N ARG A 112 0.18 -9.25 -4.22
CA ARG A 112 0.32 -9.38 -2.76
C ARG A 112 0.83 -8.07 -2.15
N TRP A 113 1.76 -7.40 -2.81
CA TRP A 113 2.35 -6.11 -2.41
C TRP A 113 1.49 -4.89 -2.79
N HIS A 114 0.36 -5.07 -3.48
CA HIS A 114 -0.68 -4.03 -3.53
C HIS A 114 -1.33 -3.78 -2.15
N ASN A 115 -1.22 -4.74 -1.23
CA ASN A 115 -1.58 -4.56 0.17
C ASN A 115 -0.38 -4.04 0.98
N TYR A 116 -0.49 -2.84 1.55
CA TYR A 116 0.57 -2.25 2.37
C TYR A 116 0.97 -3.13 3.57
N GLN A 117 0.04 -3.85 4.21
CA GLN A 117 0.40 -4.73 5.32
C GLN A 117 1.30 -5.87 4.89
N ASN A 118 1.03 -6.46 3.72
CA ASN A 118 1.85 -7.54 3.19
C ASN A 118 3.25 -7.04 2.85
N PHE A 119 3.36 -5.92 2.13
CA PHE A 119 4.63 -5.28 1.85
C PHE A 119 5.41 -5.00 3.14
N ALA A 120 4.77 -4.42 4.15
CA ALA A 120 5.40 -4.08 5.42
C ALA A 120 5.81 -5.32 6.26
N ASN A 121 5.08 -6.44 6.13
CA ASN A 121 5.45 -7.72 6.73
C ASN A 121 6.65 -8.38 6.03
N ASP A 122 6.70 -8.30 4.71
CA ASP A 122 7.75 -8.94 3.91
C ASP A 122 9.06 -8.13 3.93
N LEU A 123 8.98 -6.80 4.10
CA LEU A 123 10.14 -5.90 4.02
C LEU A 123 11.34 -6.31 4.89
N PRO A 124 11.18 -6.71 6.16
CA PRO A 124 12.30 -7.12 7.01
C PRO A 124 12.97 -8.42 6.58
N THR A 125 12.33 -9.18 5.70
CA THR A 125 12.85 -10.47 5.21
C THR A 125 13.71 -10.31 3.95
N LEU A 126 13.76 -9.11 3.36
CA LEU A 126 14.52 -8.87 2.14
C LEU A 126 16.01 -8.78 2.42
N LYS A 127 16.81 -9.34 1.51
CA LYS A 127 18.27 -9.18 1.51
C LYS A 127 18.62 -7.69 1.52
N GLY A 128 19.51 -7.29 2.43
CA GLY A 128 19.98 -5.91 2.54
C GLY A 128 19.16 -5.01 3.48
N TYR A 129 18.09 -5.53 4.11
CA TYR A 129 17.21 -4.71 4.96
C TYR A 129 17.91 -4.13 6.20
N GLU A 130 18.78 -4.90 6.86
CA GLU A 130 19.54 -4.41 8.02
C GLU A 130 20.49 -3.26 7.65
N GLN A 131 21.12 -3.36 6.48
CA GLN A 131 21.96 -2.28 5.92
C GLN A 131 21.10 -1.04 5.64
N TYR A 132 19.92 -1.22 5.03
CA TYR A 132 18.97 -0.14 4.81
C TYR A 132 18.59 0.58 6.12
N LEU A 133 18.27 -0.17 7.18
CA LEU A 133 17.95 0.39 8.49
C LEU A 133 19.11 1.16 9.09
N SER A 134 20.33 0.63 9.02
CA SER A 134 21.55 1.29 9.49
C SER A 134 21.81 2.61 8.74
N HIS A 135 21.60 2.64 7.42
CA HIS A 135 21.78 3.86 6.65
C HIS A 135 20.75 4.96 6.98
N LEU A 136 19.52 4.57 7.32
CA LEU A 136 18.48 5.51 7.72
C LEU A 136 18.81 6.24 9.04
N SER A 137 19.56 5.62 9.95
CA SER A 137 19.90 6.21 11.25
C SER A 137 21.11 7.15 11.17
N ILE A 138 22.03 6.93 10.23
CA ILE A 138 23.30 7.66 10.13
C ILE A 138 23.22 8.89 9.19
N GLY A 139 22.13 9.04 8.42
CA GLY A 139 21.99 10.17 7.49
C GLY A 139 22.98 10.11 6.33
N SER A 140 23.30 8.89 5.86
CA SER A 140 24.29 8.64 4.82
C SER A 140 23.93 9.35 3.50
N ARG A 141 24.95 9.90 2.82
CA ARG A 141 24.83 10.52 1.49
C ARG A 141 24.61 9.51 0.36
N ASN A 142 24.87 8.24 0.61
CA ASN A 142 24.62 7.15 -0.33
C ASN A 142 23.34 6.41 0.11
N PRO A 143 22.18 6.72 -0.50
CA PRO A 143 20.94 6.06 -0.16
C PRO A 143 21.01 4.58 -0.53
N ILE A 144 20.44 3.75 0.35
CA ILE A 144 20.12 2.36 0.04
C ILE A 144 18.72 2.34 -0.55
N GLU A 145 18.58 1.71 -1.71
CA GLU A 145 17.35 1.66 -2.49
C GLU A 145 16.82 0.23 -2.58
N LEU A 146 15.50 0.09 -2.63
CA LEU A 146 14.85 -1.18 -2.94
C LEU A 146 14.85 -1.37 -4.46
N ASP A 147 15.64 -2.33 -4.92
CA ASP A 147 15.81 -2.68 -6.33
C ASP A 147 15.18 -4.02 -6.67
N LYS A 148 14.69 -4.18 -7.90
CA LYS A 148 14.04 -5.42 -8.39
C LYS A 148 14.87 -6.16 -9.44
N ASP A 149 15.93 -5.53 -9.95
CA ASP A 149 16.63 -5.95 -11.16
C ASP A 149 17.98 -6.62 -10.85
N THR A 150 18.48 -6.46 -9.63
CA THR A 150 19.78 -6.99 -9.20
C THR A 150 19.77 -8.50 -9.07
N LEU A 151 18.66 -9.10 -8.65
CA LEU A 151 18.54 -10.56 -8.54
C LEU A 151 18.24 -11.21 -9.90
N ILE A 152 17.53 -10.50 -10.78
CA ILE A 152 17.11 -10.99 -12.10
C ILE A 152 17.27 -9.85 -13.11
N SER A 153 18.29 -9.95 -13.97
CA SER A 153 18.57 -8.91 -14.97
C SER A 153 17.38 -8.72 -15.92
N GLY A 154 17.01 -7.46 -16.16
CA GLY A 154 15.87 -7.11 -17.03
C GLY A 154 14.49 -7.38 -16.43
N ASN A 155 14.41 -7.78 -15.15
CA ASN A 155 13.15 -7.97 -14.48
C ASN A 155 12.31 -6.69 -14.44
N LYS A 156 10.99 -6.86 -14.40
CA LYS A 156 10.03 -5.76 -14.39
C LYS A 156 9.08 -5.82 -13.20
N LEU A 157 9.18 -6.85 -12.37
CA LEU A 157 8.28 -7.08 -11.24
C LEU A 157 8.95 -6.75 -9.91
N TYR A 158 8.35 -5.84 -9.13
CA TYR A 158 8.64 -5.68 -7.70
C TYR A 158 7.89 -6.74 -6.90
N SER A 159 8.61 -7.68 -6.29
CA SER A 159 8.06 -8.75 -5.45
C SER A 159 9.03 -9.10 -4.33
N LYS A 160 8.60 -9.92 -3.37
CA LYS A 160 9.48 -10.38 -2.29
C LYS A 160 10.67 -11.18 -2.83
N GLU A 161 10.45 -11.92 -3.90
CA GLU A 161 11.40 -12.85 -4.51
C GLU A 161 12.39 -12.14 -5.44
N THR A 162 11.99 -11.01 -5.99
CA THR A 162 12.82 -10.25 -6.94
C THR A 162 13.52 -9.05 -6.32
N CYS A 163 13.05 -8.58 -5.16
CA CYS A 163 13.59 -7.38 -4.55
C CYS A 163 14.68 -7.62 -3.50
N CYS A 164 15.68 -6.76 -3.52
CA CYS A 164 16.67 -6.62 -2.46
C CYS A 164 17.03 -5.14 -2.26
N PHE A 165 17.64 -4.83 -1.13
CA PHE A 165 18.21 -3.52 -0.88
C PHE A 165 19.66 -3.49 -1.33
N ILE A 166 19.99 -2.47 -2.11
CA ILE A 166 21.34 -2.23 -2.64
C ILE A 166 21.74 -0.78 -2.39
N SER A 167 23.02 -0.52 -2.25
CA SER A 167 23.57 0.83 -2.23
C SER A 167 23.40 1.51 -3.59
N GLY A 168 23.28 2.84 -3.62
CA GLY A 168 23.24 3.59 -4.88
C GLY A 168 24.46 3.36 -5.78
N SER A 169 25.64 3.08 -5.19
CA SER A 169 26.85 2.68 -5.93
C SER A 169 26.67 1.33 -6.65
N GLU A 170 26.10 0.33 -5.98
CA GLU A 170 25.83 -0.97 -6.60
C GLU A 170 24.78 -0.83 -7.72
N ASN A 171 23.72 -0.04 -7.49
CA ASN A 171 22.68 0.23 -8.49
C ASN A 171 23.27 0.88 -9.75
N MET A 172 24.19 1.82 -9.59
CA MET A 172 24.86 2.50 -10.71
C MET A 172 25.73 1.55 -11.52
N ILE A 173 26.52 0.70 -10.84
CA ILE A 173 27.37 -0.30 -11.50
C ILE A 173 26.50 -1.25 -12.33
N GLU A 174 25.41 -1.76 -11.75
CA GLU A 174 24.56 -2.73 -12.44
C GLU A 174 23.78 -2.12 -13.59
N SER A 175 23.34 -0.87 -13.44
CA SER A 175 22.74 -0.09 -14.54
C SER A 175 23.72 0.12 -15.70
N ASN A 176 25.00 0.38 -15.42
CA ASN A 176 26.02 0.56 -16.45
C ASN A 176 26.36 -0.75 -17.17
N LYS A 177 26.46 -1.88 -16.45
CA LYS A 177 26.65 -3.20 -17.08
C LYS A 177 25.54 -3.52 -18.07
N ARG A 178 24.27 -3.24 -17.72
CA ARG A 178 23.12 -3.47 -18.59
C ARG A 178 23.16 -2.62 -19.85
N ARG A 179 23.58 -1.35 -19.76
CA ARG A 179 23.74 -0.49 -20.95
C ARG A 179 24.79 -1.03 -21.91
N ASN A 180 25.90 -1.55 -21.37
CA ASN A 180 27.01 -2.06 -22.17
C ASN A 180 26.74 -3.45 -22.77
N ALA A 181 25.79 -4.23 -22.22
CA ALA A 181 25.42 -5.55 -22.73
C ALA A 181 24.40 -5.52 -23.88
N VAL A 182 23.87 -4.34 -24.24
CA VAL A 182 22.93 -4.13 -25.36
C VAL A 182 23.67 -3.55 -26.59
N HIS A 183 25.01 -3.61 -26.59
CA HIS A 183 25.89 -3.39 -27.73
C HIS A 183 26.71 -4.65 -27.97
#